data_AF-A0A2N9X591-F1
#
_entry.id   AF-A0A2N9X591-F1
#
_cell.length_a   1.000
_cell.length_b   1.000
_cell.length_c   1.000
_cell.angle_alpha   90.00
_cell.angle_beta   90.00
_cell.angle_gamma   90.00
#
_symmetry.space_group_name_H-M   'P 1'
#
loop_
_entity.id
_entity.type
_entity.pdbx_description
1 polymer ?
#
loop_
_entity_poly.entity_id
_entity_poly.type
_entity_poly.pdbx_seq_one_letter_code
_entity_poly.pdbx_strand_id
1 'polypeptide(L)'
;MNVLKTVGLVAVLLLLGNFRPTPAGAMAAPASFTQVLNCQYLAQLTYTEMNTVQTEAAKSCDQREAARDWLSTYGKMNHTELAKAMVDEAS
;
A
#
# COMPACT_ATOMS: atom_id res chain seq x y z
N MET A 1 -26.03 21.76 38.06
CA MET A 1 -24.55 21.86 38.03
C MET A 1 -24.05 21.23 36.75
N ASN A 2 -23.92 22.08 35.71
CA ASN A 2 -23.59 21.74 34.33
C ASN A 2 -22.09 21.50 34.08
N VAL A 3 -21.35 21.09 35.12
CA VAL A 3 -19.87 21.03 35.07
C VAL A 3 -19.38 19.71 34.45
N LEU A 4 -20.21 18.66 34.37
CA LEU A 4 -19.79 17.38 33.79
C LEU A 4 -19.73 17.37 32.26
N LYS A 5 -20.42 18.29 31.57
CA LYS A 5 -20.48 18.29 30.10
C LYS A 5 -19.27 18.97 29.43
N THR A 6 -18.59 19.87 30.13
CA THR A 6 -17.45 20.61 29.57
C THR A 6 -16.16 19.80 29.58
N VAL A 7 -15.99 18.90 30.57
CA VAL A 7 -14.77 18.07 30.68
C VAL A 7 -14.66 17.06 29.52
N GLY A 8 -15.78 16.49 29.07
CA GLY A 8 -15.80 15.57 27.92
C GLY A 8 -15.44 16.24 26.59
N LEU A 9 -15.77 17.53 26.42
CA LEU A 9 -15.51 18.24 25.16
C LEU A 9 -14.03 18.64 25.00
N VAL A 10 -13.35 18.93 26.11
CA VAL A 10 -11.92 19.29 26.11
C VAL A 10 -11.03 18.07 25.82
N ALA A 11 -11.44 16.88 26.26
CA ALA A 11 -10.71 15.64 25.97
C ALA A 11 -10.75 15.26 24.47
N VAL A 12 -11.87 15.52 23.78
CA VAL A 12 -12.00 15.25 22.33
C VAL A 12 -11.14 16.22 21.50
N LEU A 13 -11.01 17.47 21.92
CA LEU A 13 -10.16 18.46 21.25
C LEU A 13 -8.66 18.15 21.40
N LEU A 14 -8.23 17.57 22.53
CA LEU A 14 -6.84 17.14 22.75
C LEU A 14 -6.46 15.88 21.95
N LEU A 15 -7.43 15.01 21.63
CA LEU A 15 -7.21 13.85 20.74
C LEU A 15 -7.08 14.25 19.27
N LEU A 16 -7.70 15.35 18.84
CA LEU A 16 -7.57 15.89 17.48
C LEU A 16 -6.29 16.74 17.30
N GLY A 17 -5.69 17.23 18.38
CA GLY A 17 -4.50 18.10 18.36
C GLY A 17 -3.15 17.41 18.13
N ASN A 18 -3.12 16.07 17.99
CA ASN A 18 -1.89 15.32 17.72
C ASN A 18 -1.70 14.92 16.25
N PHE A 19 -2.45 15.52 15.32
CA PHE A 19 -1.99 15.58 13.93
C PHE A 19 -0.94 16.67 13.83
N ARG A 20 0.30 16.31 14.19
CA ARG A 20 1.45 17.06 13.70
C ARG A 20 1.32 17.09 12.18
N PRO A 21 1.32 18.25 11.51
CA PRO A 21 1.76 18.25 10.13
C PRO A 21 3.22 17.83 10.22
N THR A 22 3.50 16.54 10.01
CA THR A 22 4.78 16.17 9.42
C THR A 22 4.98 17.18 8.30
N PRO A 23 6.15 17.84 8.21
CA PRO A 23 6.40 18.63 7.03
C PRO A 23 6.11 17.67 5.88
N ALA A 24 5.12 18.01 5.06
CA ALA A 24 5.11 17.59 3.69
C ALA A 24 6.35 18.26 3.09
N GLY A 25 7.53 17.79 3.50
CA GLY A 25 8.68 17.75 2.63
C GLY A 25 8.09 17.02 1.46
N ALA A 26 7.79 17.79 0.42
CA ALA A 26 7.43 17.28 -0.88
C ALA A 26 8.36 16.11 -1.06
N MET A 27 7.80 14.90 -0.95
CA MET A 27 8.45 13.70 -1.41
C MET A 27 8.89 14.14 -2.79
N ALA A 28 10.20 14.35 -2.96
CA ALA A 28 10.75 14.63 -4.26
C ALA A 28 10.10 13.55 -5.12
N ALA A 29 9.23 13.98 -6.05
CA ALA A 29 8.49 13.06 -6.88
C ALA A 29 9.52 12.04 -7.31
N PRO A 30 9.41 10.75 -6.92
CA PRO A 30 10.46 9.78 -7.15
C PRO A 30 10.73 9.93 -8.63
N ALA A 31 11.94 10.43 -8.94
CA ALA A 31 12.28 10.94 -10.24
C ALA A 31 11.67 9.97 -11.21
N SER A 32 10.71 10.44 -12.03
CA SER A 32 10.01 9.61 -12.97
C SER A 32 11.10 8.87 -13.72
N PHE A 33 11.37 7.63 -13.31
CA PHE A 33 12.50 6.87 -13.81
C PHE A 33 12.00 6.48 -15.18
N THR A 34 12.31 7.35 -16.14
CA THR A 34 12.06 7.27 -17.57
C THR A 34 12.94 6.18 -18.19
N GLN A 35 13.07 5.09 -17.47
CA GLN A 35 13.36 3.77 -17.99
C GLN A 35 12.13 2.96 -17.61
N VAL A 36 11.14 2.96 -18.51
CA VAL A 36 10.13 1.92 -18.55
C VAL A 36 10.89 0.62 -18.86
N LEU A 37 11.55 0.06 -17.86
CA LEU A 37 12.12 -1.27 -17.94
C LEU A 37 10.93 -2.20 -18.12
N ASN A 38 10.88 -2.88 -19.27
CA ASN A 38 9.82 -3.81 -19.56
C ASN A 38 9.85 -4.91 -18.50
N CYS A 39 8.77 -5.09 -17.75
CA CYS A 39 8.65 -6.16 -16.74
C CYS A 39 8.96 -7.54 -17.34
N GLN A 40 8.63 -7.77 -18.62
CA GLN A 40 8.98 -9.01 -19.33
C GLN A 40 10.49 -9.21 -19.49
N TYR A 41 11.24 -8.12 -19.70
CA TYR A 41 12.69 -8.18 -19.80
C TYR A 41 13.32 -8.44 -18.43
N LEU A 42 12.82 -7.79 -17.37
CA LEU A 42 13.29 -8.04 -16.01
C LEU A 42 12.99 -9.47 -15.54
N ALA A 43 11.84 -10.02 -15.91
CA ALA A 43 11.49 -11.42 -15.58
C ALA A 43 12.43 -12.46 -16.21
N GLN A 44 13.20 -12.09 -17.25
CA GLN A 44 14.18 -12.98 -17.90
C GLN A 44 15.57 -12.91 -17.25
N LEU A 45 15.84 -11.91 -16.42
CA LEU A 45 17.11 -11.79 -15.71
C LEU A 45 17.05 -12.55 -14.39
N THR A 46 18.15 -13.18 -13.99
CA THR A 46 18.27 -13.66 -12.61
C THR A 46 18.51 -12.49 -11.66
N TYR A 47 18.03 -12.59 -10.42
CA TYR A 47 18.13 -11.50 -9.43
C TYR A 47 19.58 -11.04 -9.19
N THR A 48 20.55 -11.95 -9.34
CA THR A 48 21.99 -11.67 -9.20
C THR A 48 22.59 -10.90 -10.38
N GLU A 49 21.92 -10.89 -11.54
CA GLU A 49 22.34 -10.14 -12.73
C GLU A 49 21.75 -8.72 -12.77
N MET A 50 20.78 -8.44 -11.90
CA MET A 50 20.14 -7.13 -11.82
C MET A 50 21.00 -6.15 -11.02
N ASN A 51 21.13 -4.93 -11.52
CA ASN A 51 21.58 -3.82 -10.69
C ASN A 51 20.46 -3.35 -9.72
N THR A 52 20.80 -2.45 -8.81
CA THR A 52 19.84 -1.96 -7.79
C THR A 52 18.58 -1.36 -8.40
N VAL A 53 18.70 -0.57 -9.48
CA VAL A 53 17.55 0.06 -10.14
C VAL A 53 16.66 -0.99 -10.81
N GLN A 54 17.26 -1.98 -11.48
CA GLN A 54 16.53 -3.10 -12.09
C GLN A 54 15.82 -3.96 -11.05
N THR A 55 16.45 -4.16 -9.90
CA THR A 55 15.88 -4.88 -8.77
C THR A 55 14.64 -4.17 -8.21
N GLU A 56 14.72 -2.85 -8.01
CA GLU A 56 13.57 -2.06 -7.55
C GLU A 56 12.44 -2.04 -8.58
N ALA A 57 12.78 -1.91 -9.87
CA ALA A 57 11.81 -2.01 -10.94
C ALA A 57 11.15 -3.41 -11.01
N ALA A 58 11.91 -4.49 -10.83
CA ALA A 58 11.40 -5.86 -10.82
C ALA A 58 10.42 -6.06 -9.65
N LYS A 59 10.76 -5.60 -8.44
CA LYS A 59 9.85 -5.62 -7.29
C LYS A 59 8.55 -4.86 -7.56
N SER A 60 8.62 -3.72 -8.23
CA SER A 60 7.42 -2.96 -8.61
C SER A 60 6.57 -3.74 -9.63
N CYS A 61 7.19 -4.43 -10.58
CA CYS A 61 6.49 -5.32 -11.51
C CYS A 61 5.77 -6.46 -10.77
N ASP A 62 6.47 -7.16 -9.88
CA ASP A 62 5.92 -8.28 -9.10
C ASP A 62 4.71 -7.84 -8.26
N GLN A 63 4.80 -6.68 -7.61
CA GLN A 63 3.69 -6.12 -6.84
C GLN A 63 2.46 -5.81 -7.70
N ARG A 64 2.67 -5.27 -8.90
CA ARG A 64 1.56 -4.95 -9.82
C ARG A 64 0.91 -6.21 -10.38
N GLU A 65 1.70 -7.22 -10.69
CA GLU A 65 1.21 -8.53 -11.11
C GLU A 65 0.41 -9.20 -9.99
N ALA A 66 0.96 -9.28 -8.78
CA ALA A 66 0.26 -9.82 -7.62
C ALA A 66 -1.06 -9.08 -7.34
N ALA A 67 -1.06 -7.74 -7.42
CA ALA A 67 -2.28 -6.95 -7.22
C ALA A 67 -3.32 -7.22 -8.32
N ARG A 68 -2.90 -7.34 -9.58
CA ARG A 68 -3.78 -7.67 -10.70
C ARG A 68 -4.36 -9.07 -10.55
N ASP A 69 -3.55 -10.04 -10.17
CA ASP A 69 -3.96 -11.42 -10.01
C ASP A 69 -4.92 -11.57 -8.84
N TRP A 70 -4.65 -10.87 -7.74
CA TRP A 70 -5.58 -10.75 -6.61
C TRP A 70 -6.91 -10.15 -7.05
N LEU A 71 -6.90 -9.03 -7.78
CA LEU A 71 -8.14 -8.41 -8.29
C LEU A 71 -8.88 -9.31 -9.29
N SER A 72 -8.16 -10.06 -10.13
CA SER A 72 -8.75 -10.99 -11.08
C SER A 72 -9.47 -12.13 -10.35
N THR A 73 -8.84 -12.65 -9.29
CA THR A 73 -9.33 -13.77 -8.50
C THR A 73 -10.46 -13.35 -7.57
N TYR A 74 -10.25 -12.28 -6.80
CA TYR A 74 -11.10 -11.88 -5.68
C TYR A 74 -11.98 -10.66 -5.96
N GLY A 75 -11.64 -9.84 -6.95
CA GLY A 75 -12.28 -8.53 -7.16
C GLY A 75 -13.74 -8.59 -7.62
N LYS A 76 -14.23 -9.77 -8.02
CA LYS A 76 -15.65 -10.00 -8.38
C LYS A 76 -16.45 -10.70 -7.29
N MET A 77 -15.79 -11.17 -6.23
CA MET A 77 -16.43 -11.89 -5.14
C MET A 77 -17.17 -10.93 -4.23
N ASN A 78 -18.31 -11.36 -3.70
CA ASN A 78 -18.96 -10.67 -2.59
C ASN A 78 -18.23 -10.96 -1.27
N HIS A 79 -18.58 -10.24 -0.21
CA HIS A 79 -17.92 -10.37 1.10
C HIS A 79 -17.93 -11.79 1.67
N THR A 80 -19.01 -12.55 1.49
CA THR A 80 -19.11 -13.92 2.01
C THR A 80 -18.25 -14.89 1.21
N GLU A 81 -18.21 -14.73 -0.12
CA GLU A 81 -17.36 -15.53 -1.01
C GLU A 81 -15.88 -15.26 -0.73
N LEU A 82 -15.49 -13.99 -0.59
CA LEU A 82 -14.13 -13.60 -0.22
C LEU A 82 -13.73 -14.17 1.14
N ALA A 83 -14.61 -14.06 2.16
CA ALA A 83 -14.32 -14.59 3.49
C ALA A 83 -14.10 -16.11 3.49
N LYS A 84 -14.84 -16.85 2.66
CA LYS A 84 -14.61 -18.31 2.50
C LYS A 84 -13.29 -18.60 1.81
N ALA A 85 -13.01 -17.93 0.69
CA ALA A 85 -11.77 -18.16 -0.05
C ALA A 85 -10.51 -17.87 0.78
N MET A 86 -10.53 -16.81 1.59
CA MET A 86 -9.41 -16.48 2.50
C MET A 86 -9.21 -17.51 3.62
N VAL A 87 -10.27 -18.18 4.07
CA VAL A 87 -10.18 -19.26 5.07
C VAL A 87 -9.58 -20.51 4.44
N ASP A 88 -10.03 -20.87 3.22
CA ASP A 88 -9.53 -22.04 2.49
C ASP A 88 -8.05 -21.90 2.09
N GLU A 89 -7.59 -20.69 1.73
CA GLU A 89 -6.16 -20.44 1.44
C GLU A 89 -5.25 -20.43 2.68
N ALA A 90 -5.80 -20.19 3.87
CA ALA A 90 -5.03 -20.11 5.11
C ALA A 90 -4.84 -21.47 5.81
N SER A 91 -5.51 -22.52 5.32
CA SER A 91 -5.45 -23.91 5.82
C SER A 91 -4.47 -24.78 5.05
#